data_AF-A0A7V9BTV1-F1
#
_entry.id   AF-A0A7V9BTV1-F1
#
_cell.length_a   1.000
_cell.length_b   1.000
_cell.length_c   1.000
_cell.angle_alpha   90.00
_cell.angle_beta   90.00
_cell.angle_gamma   90.00
#
_symmetry.space_group_name_H-M   'P 1'
#
loop_
_entity.id
_entity.type
_entity.pdbx_description
1 polymer ?
#
loop_
_entity_poly.entity_id
_entity_poly.type
_entity_poly.pdbx_seq_one_letter_code
_entity_poly.pdbx_strand_id
1 'polypeptide(L)' 'MSQNHGKFVWYELTTPDVAAATRFYGDLLGLRTQTMPQMGDYTFWNKPDGNSMGGMSQGSPPAWMC' A
#
# COMPACT_ATOMS: atom_id res chain seq x y z
N MET A 1 14.63 -3.65 27.35
CA MET A 1 13.95 -2.77 26.38
C MET A 1 13.90 -3.51 25.05
N SER A 2 12.72 -3.71 24.47
CA SER A 2 12.56 -4.50 23.23
C SER A 2 13.31 -3.82 22.07
N GLN A 3 14.20 -4.54 21.38
CA GLN A 3 15.00 -4.08 20.23
C GLN A 3 14.17 -3.95 18.93
N ASN A 4 12.96 -3.36 19.00
CA ASN A 4 12.03 -3.30 17.87
C ASN A 4 11.97 -1.93 17.16
N HIS A 5 12.87 -0.99 17.48
CA HIS A 5 12.91 0.30 16.80
C HIS A 5 13.52 0.14 15.39
N GLY A 6 12.79 0.58 14.37
CA GLY A 6 13.25 0.58 12.97
C GLY A 6 12.91 -0.68 12.17
N LYS A 7 12.03 -1.56 12.66
CA LYS A 7 11.55 -2.70 11.85
C LYS A 7 10.60 -2.21 10.77
N PHE A 8 10.75 -2.78 9.58
CA PHE A 8 9.83 -2.56 8.46
C PHE A 8 8.41 -2.97 8.87
N VAL A 9 7.46 -2.06 8.67
CA VAL A 9 6.02 -2.31 8.87
C VAL A 9 5.39 -2.32 7.50
N TRP A 10 4.61 -3.37 7.22
CA TRP A 10 3.83 -3.47 6.00
C TRP A 10 2.51 -2.72 6.18
N TYR A 11 2.23 -1.76 5.31
CA TYR A 11 0.95 -1.07 5.35
C TYR A 11 -0.02 -1.68 4.35
N GLU A 12 -1.18 -2.10 4.82
CA GLU A 12 -2.23 -2.66 3.97
C GLU A 12 -3.47 -1.78 4.00
N LEU A 13 -3.90 -1.31 2.83
CA LEU A 13 -5.10 -0.48 2.68
C LEU A 13 -6.17 -1.27 1.95
N THR A 14 -7.30 -1.50 2.60
CA THR A 14 -8.52 -1.91 1.90
C THR A 14 -9.29 -0.66 1.53
N THR A 15 -9.72 -0.52 0.26
CA THR A 15 -10.48 0.65 -0.21
C THR A 15 -11.48 0.25 -1.30
N PRO A 16 -12.68 0.85 -1.36
CA PRO A 16 -13.63 0.55 -2.44
C PRO A 16 -13.14 1.09 -3.80
N ASP A 17 -12.25 2.09 -3.78
CA ASP A 17 -11.65 2.71 -4.96
C ASP A 17 -10.12 2.74 -4.84
N VAL A 18 -9.48 1.72 -5.44
CA VAL A 18 -8.03 1.56 -5.49
C VAL A 18 -7.38 2.62 -6.40
N ALA A 19 -8.08 3.08 -7.44
CA ALA A 19 -7.55 4.05 -8.39
C ALA A 19 -7.49 5.46 -7.77
N ALA A 20 -8.51 5.85 -7.01
CA ALA A 20 -8.50 7.10 -6.25
C ALA A 20 -7.41 7.10 -5.18
N ALA A 21 -7.26 6.00 -4.44
CA ALA A 21 -6.18 5.86 -3.45
C ALA A 21 -4.80 5.93 -4.10
N THR A 22 -4.62 5.27 -5.25
CA THR A 22 -3.37 5.32 -6.04
C THR A 22 -2.99 6.75 -6.40
N ARG A 23 -3.95 7.54 -6.93
CA ARG A 23 -3.71 8.94 -7.29
C ARG A 23 -3.38 9.79 -6.06
N PHE A 24 -4.19 9.67 -5.02
CA PHE A 24 -4.02 10.45 -3.79
C PHE A 24 -2.66 10.20 -3.12
N TYR A 25 -2.30 8.94 -2.87
CA TYR A 25 -1.02 8.61 -2.22
C TYR A 25 0.17 8.72 -3.17
N GLY A 26 -0.04 8.52 -4.48
CA GLY A 26 0.95 8.80 -5.50
C GLY A 26 1.35 10.29 -5.52
N ASP A 27 0.38 11.19 -5.52
CA ASP A 27 0.62 12.63 -5.52
C ASP A 27 1.16 13.15 -4.18
N LEU A 28 0.66 12.63 -3.05
CA LEU A 28 1.04 13.08 -1.72
C LEU A 28 2.44 12.58 -1.30
N LEU A 29 2.75 11.31 -1.60
CA LEU A 29 3.95 10.62 -1.09
C LEU A 29 4.95 10.23 -2.19
N GLY A 30 4.63 10.46 -3.47
CA GLY A 30 5.48 10.06 -4.60
C GLY A 30 5.56 8.55 -4.80
N LEU A 31 4.57 7.80 -4.31
CA LEU A 31 4.56 6.33 -4.40
C LEU A 31 4.21 5.87 -5.81
N ARG A 32 4.85 4.78 -6.23
CA ARG A 32 4.54 4.05 -7.46
C ARG A 32 3.70 2.84 -7.12
N THR A 33 2.81 2.45 -8.03
CA THR A 33 1.92 1.32 -7.79
C THR A 33 2.15 0.21 -8.79
N GLN A 34 2.09 -1.03 -8.33
CA GLN A 34 2.19 -2.21 -9.19
C GLN A 34 1.05 -3.17 -8.87
N THR A 35 0.10 -3.30 -9.80
CA THR A 35 -1.03 -4.23 -9.64
C THR A 35 -0.62 -5.64 -10.05
N MET A 36 -0.90 -6.60 -9.18
CA MET A 36 -0.74 -8.03 -9.43
C MET A 36 -2.13 -8.67 -9.56
N PRO A 37 -2.68 -8.76 -10.79
CA PRO A 37 -4.01 -9.32 -11.02
C PRO A 37 -4.12 -10.81 -10.62
N GLN A 38 -2.99 -11.51 -10.56
CA GLN A 38 -2.90 -12.91 -10.14
C GLN A 38 -3.14 -13.12 -8.62
N MET A 39 -3.15 -12.03 -7.84
CA MET A 39 -3.31 -12.05 -6.38
C MET A 39 -4.63 -11.35 -5.95
N GLY A 40 -5.68 -11.45 -6.78
CA GLY A 40 -7.00 -10.89 -6.47
C GLY A 40 -7.05 -9.36 -6.54
N ASP A 41 -6.47 -8.78 -7.60
CA ASP A 41 -6.40 -7.32 -7.82
C ASP A 41 -5.63 -6.55 -6.72
N TYR A 42 -4.70 -7.23 -6.06
CA TYR A 42 -3.81 -6.61 -5.10
C TYR A 42 -2.85 -5.65 -5.79
N THR A 43 -2.71 -4.44 -5.25
CA THR A 43 -1.81 -3.42 -5.78
C THR A 43 -0.75 -3.05 -4.77
N PHE A 44 0.51 -3.30 -5.10
CA PHE A 44 1.66 -2.92 -4.28
C PHE A 44 1.92 -1.42 -4.35
N TRP A 45 2.37 -0.87 -3.23
CA TRP A 45 2.94 0.47 -3.13
C TRP A 45 4.45 0.38 -2.98
N ASN A 46 5.13 0.97 -3.94
CA ASN A 46 6.58 0.99 -4.05
C ASN A 46 7.06 2.42 -3.90
N LYS A 47 8.11 2.60 -3.11
CA LYS A 47 8.86 3.85 -3.11
C LYS A 47 9.54 4.06 -4.47
N PRO A 48 9.95 5.31 -4.79
CA PRO A 48 10.76 5.59 -5.97
C PRO A 48 12.07 4.78 -6.04
N ASP A 49 12.60 4.36 -4.89
CA ASP A 49 13.81 3.54 -4.75
C ASP A 49 13.59 2.03 -5.07
N GLY A 50 12.35 1.63 -5.36
CA GLY A 50 11.97 0.25 -5.70
C GLY A 50 11.55 -0.61 -4.51
N ASN A 51 11.63 -0.12 -3.27
CA ASN A 51 11.21 -0.87 -2.10
C ASN A 51 9.69 -0.83 -1.93
N SER A 52 9.05 -1.99 -1.83
CA SER A 52 7.64 -2.08 -1.45
C SER A 52 7.44 -1.68 0.01
N MET A 53 6.48 -0.80 0.27
CA MET A 53 6.08 -0.33 1.59
C MET A 53 4.78 -0.95 2.10
N GLY A 54 4.02 -1.55 1.19
CA GLY A 54 2.65 -1.91 1.48
C GLY A 54 1.91 -2.33 0.23
N GLY A 55 0.61 -2.53 0.40
CA GLY A 55 -0.28 -2.75 -0.72
C GLY A 55 -1.71 -2.42 -0.38
N MET A 56 -2.54 -2.54 -1.40
CA MET A 56 -3.95 -2.22 -1.31
C MET A 56 -4.79 -3.23 -2.07
N SER A 57 -5.94 -3.52 -1.53
CA SER A 57 -6.94 -4.40 -2.12
C SER A 57 -8.27 -3.68 -2.21
N GLN A 58 -9.07 -4.08 -3.19
CA GLN A 58 -10.42 -3.56 -3.30
C GLN A 58 -11.30 -4.18 -2.20
N GLY A 59 -11.90 -3.34 -1.36
CA GLY A 59 -12.84 -3.80 -0.33
C GLY A 59 -13.48 -2.64 0.44
N SER A 60 -14.52 -2.95 1.21
CA SER A 60 -15.32 -1.95 1.93
C SER A 60 -15.61 -2.42 3.35
N PRO A 61 -15.56 -1.54 4.38
CA PRO A 61 -15.23 -0.11 4.35
C PRO A 61 -13.71 0.18 4.25
N PRO A 62 -13.29 1.41 3.91
CA PRO A 62 -11.86 1.74 3.81
C PRO A 62 -11.17 1.67 5.18
N ALA A 63 -10.12 0.85 5.28
CA ALA A 63 -9.42 0.61 6.53
C ALA A 63 -7.93 0.35 6.31
N TRP A 64 -7.11 0.85 7.23
CA TRP A 64 -5.69 0.61 7.30
C TRP A 64 -5.39 -0.55 8.24
N MET A 65 -4.51 -1.44 7.79
CA MET A 65 -3.98 -2.58 8.55
C MET A 65 -2.45 -2.51 8.52
N CYS A 66 -1.81 -3.00 9.58
CA CYS A 66 -0.36 -2.93 9.81
C CYS A 66 0.20 -4.28 10.26
#